data_AF-A0A7C9AA30-F1
#
_entry.id   AF-A0A7C9AA30-F1
#
_cell.length_a   1.000
_cell.length_b   1.000
_cell.length_c   1.000
_cell.angle_alpha   90.00
_cell.angle_beta   90.00
_cell.angle_gamma   90.00
#
_symmetry.space_group_name_H-M   'P 1'
#
loop_
_entity.id
_entity.type
_entity.pdbx_description
1 polymer ?
#
loop_
_entity_poly.entity_id
_entity_poly.type
_entity_poly.pdbx_seq_one_letter_code
_entity_poly.pdbx_strand_id
1 'polypeptide(L)'
;SRDNQKEAISIPIGIIPAGSDNSLVWTVLGVRDPISAAIAVVKGGLTATDVFAVEWIQSGLIHFGMTVSYFGFVSDVLELSENYQKRFGPLRYFVAGFLKFLCLPKYNFEVEYLPVATGAPEDGKTLADH
;
A
#
# COMPACT_ATOMS: atom_id res chain seq x y z
N SER A 1 -2.69 -1.85 26.33
CA SER A 1 -3.59 -1.36 25.27
C SER A 1 -3.45 0.15 25.24
N ARG A 2 -3.37 0.82 24.08
CA ARG A 2 -3.48 2.30 24.08
C ARG A 2 -4.97 2.61 24.18
N ASP A 3 -5.39 3.23 25.27
CA ASP A 3 -6.81 3.41 25.61
C ASP A 3 -7.52 4.44 24.70
N ASN A 4 -6.80 5.09 23.79
CA ASN A 4 -7.34 6.12 22.89
C ASN A 4 -6.95 5.90 21.41
N GLN A 5 -7.88 5.33 20.64
CA GLN A 5 -7.68 5.07 19.20
C GLN A 5 -7.47 6.35 18.38
N LYS A 6 -8.11 7.47 18.74
CA LYS A 6 -7.99 8.74 18.02
C LYS A 6 -6.58 9.32 18.12
N GLU A 7 -5.96 9.18 19.29
CA GLU A 7 -4.59 9.60 19.49
C GLU A 7 -3.63 8.68 18.72
N ALA A 8 -3.88 7.37 18.73
CA ALA A 8 -3.03 6.41 18.03
C ALA A 8 -2.95 6.67 16.52
N ILE A 9 -4.08 6.98 15.86
CA ILE A 9 -4.10 7.28 14.42
C ILE A 9 -3.48 8.63 14.06
N SER A 10 -3.36 9.54 15.03
CA SER A 10 -2.74 10.87 14.81
C SER A 10 -1.21 10.87 14.92
N ILE A 11 -0.59 9.74 15.26
CA ILE A 11 0.86 9.64 15.40
C ILE A 11 1.50 9.58 14.01
N PRO A 12 2.39 10.53 13.65
CA PRO A 12 3.09 10.49 12.37
C PRO A 12 3.96 9.24 12.25
N ILE A 13 3.96 8.61 11.08
CA ILE A 13 4.78 7.44 10.76
C ILE A 13 5.82 7.82 9.70
N GLY A 14 7.09 7.61 10.01
CA GLY A 14 8.19 7.74 9.05
C GLY A 14 8.56 6.37 8.47
N ILE A 15 8.67 6.27 7.15
CA ILE A 15 8.99 5.02 6.45
C ILE A 15 10.33 5.17 5.72
N ILE A 16 11.27 4.25 6.00
CA ILE A 16 12.55 4.17 5.29
C ILE A 16 12.52 2.98 4.32
N PRO A 17 12.65 3.20 3.00
CA PRO A 17 12.61 2.13 2.01
C PRO A 17 13.86 1.25 2.11
N ALA A 18 13.67 -0.03 2.44
CA ALA A 18 14.74 -1.04 2.49
C ALA A 18 14.39 -2.32 1.71
N GLY A 19 13.20 -2.36 1.11
CA GLY A 19 12.68 -3.50 0.37
C GLY A 19 12.87 -3.39 -1.14
N SER A 20 12.42 -4.42 -1.85
CA SER A 20 12.35 -4.40 -3.32
C SER A 20 11.10 -3.71 -3.85
N ASP A 21 10.05 -3.59 -3.02
CA ASP A 21 8.88 -2.75 -3.26
C ASP A 21 8.89 -1.59 -2.27
N ASN A 22 8.80 -0.38 -2.80
CA ASN A 22 8.77 0.88 -2.05
C ASN A 22 7.72 1.84 -2.62
N SER A 23 6.67 1.29 -3.24
CA SER A 23 5.58 2.04 -3.89
C SER A 23 4.95 3.09 -2.98
N LEU A 24 4.70 2.75 -1.71
CA LEU A 24 4.14 3.68 -0.74
C LEU A 24 5.00 4.93 -0.53
N VAL A 25 6.31 4.74 -0.32
CA VAL A 25 7.27 5.85 -0.12
C VAL A 25 7.36 6.70 -1.38
N TRP A 26 7.41 6.06 -2.55
CA TRP A 26 7.47 6.77 -3.83
C TRP A 26 6.20 7.60 -4.09
N THR A 27 5.02 7.04 -3.85
CA THR A 27 3.74 7.72 -4.11
C THR A 27 3.49 8.86 -3.11
N VAL A 28 3.79 8.66 -1.83
CA VAL A 28 3.48 9.64 -0.77
C VAL A 28 4.54 10.73 -0.66
N LEU A 29 5.82 10.37 -0.77
CA LEU A 29 6.94 11.28 -0.53
C LEU A 29 7.71 11.67 -1.81
N GLY A 30 7.51 10.98 -2.93
CA GLY A 30 8.26 11.24 -4.17
C GLY A 30 9.75 10.92 -4.07
N VAL A 31 10.17 10.10 -3.08
CA VAL A 31 11.57 9.69 -2.86
C VAL A 31 11.75 8.19 -3.07
N ARG A 32 12.95 7.78 -3.51
CA ARG A 32 13.25 6.37 -3.82
C ARG A 32 14.40 5.80 -3.00
N ASP A 33 15.33 6.63 -2.57
CA ASP A 33 16.49 6.21 -1.80
C ASP A 33 16.27 6.39 -0.29
N PRO A 34 16.85 5.52 0.55
CA PRO A 34 16.66 5.56 1.99
C PRO A 34 17.24 6.81 2.66
N ILE A 35 18.25 7.46 2.07
CA ILE A 35 18.90 8.65 2.65
C ILE A 35 17.95 9.85 2.51
N SER A 36 17.40 10.08 1.32
CA SER A 36 16.40 11.12 1.10
C SER A 36 15.15 10.91 1.94
N ALA A 37 14.69 9.66 2.10
CA ALA A 37 13.58 9.34 2.98
C ALA A 37 13.88 9.69 4.45
N ALA A 38 15.08 9.35 4.95
CA ALA A 38 15.49 9.69 6.31
C ALA A 38 15.55 11.21 6.53
N ILE A 39 16.08 11.95 5.56
CA ILE A 39 16.09 13.42 5.61
C ILE A 39 14.66 13.97 5.61
N ALA A 40 13.75 13.44 4.79
CA ALA A 40 12.35 13.86 4.76
C ALA A 40 11.65 13.65 6.11
N VAL A 41 11.90 12.51 6.77
CA VAL A 41 11.39 12.22 8.12
C VAL A 41 11.94 13.23 9.14
N VAL A 42 13.24 13.50 9.15
CA VAL A 42 13.86 14.46 10.09
C VAL A 42 13.36 15.88 9.86
N LYS A 43 13.08 16.27 8.61
CA LYS A 43 12.49 17.58 8.29
C LYS A 43 11.06 17.76 8.83
N GLY A 44 10.38 16.67 9.21
CA GLY A 44 9.10 16.73 9.92
C GLY A 44 7.88 17.13 9.08
N GLY A 45 7.95 16.99 7.75
CA GLY A 45 6.78 17.21 6.88
C GLY A 45 5.70 16.13 7.11
N LEU A 46 4.43 16.53 7.02
CA LEU A 46 3.28 15.63 7.18
C LEU A 46 2.50 15.54 5.88
N THR A 47 2.20 14.32 5.45
CA THR A 47 1.31 14.04 4.32
C THR A 47 0.15 13.20 4.80
N ALA A 48 -1.07 13.73 4.71
CA ALA A 48 -2.27 12.95 5.00
C ALA A 48 -2.38 11.80 3.98
N THR A 49 -2.57 10.57 4.48
CA THR A 49 -2.65 9.36 3.67
C THR A 49 -3.88 8.58 4.11
N ASP A 50 -4.58 8.00 3.14
CA ASP A 50 -5.73 7.12 3.37
C ASP A 50 -5.30 5.70 3.77
N VAL A 51 -6.20 5.02 4.46
CA VAL A 51 -6.06 3.60 4.82
C VAL A 51 -7.34 2.91 4.41
N PHE A 52 -7.22 1.77 3.74
CA PHE A 52 -8.37 0.92 3.44
C PHE A 52 -8.42 -0.28 4.38
N ALA A 53 -9.63 -0.76 4.65
CA ALA A 53 -9.89 -1.97 5.41
C ALA A 53 -10.40 -3.07 4.48
N VAL A 54 -9.90 -4.29 4.65
CA VAL A 54 -10.36 -5.49 3.96
C VAL A 54 -10.86 -6.47 4.99
N GLU A 55 -12.14 -6.79 4.92
CA GLU A 55 -12.77 -7.77 5.79
C GLU A 55 -12.90 -9.12 5.07
N TRP A 56 -12.39 -10.18 5.72
CA TRP A 56 -12.65 -11.53 5.28
C TRP A 56 -14.01 -12.00 5.81
N ILE A 57 -15.05 -11.93 4.99
CA ILE A 57 -16.46 -12.17 5.38
C ILE A 57 -16.66 -13.49 6.14
N GLN A 58 -15.91 -14.54 5.79
CA GLN A 58 -16.08 -15.87 6.40
C GLN A 58 -15.56 -15.94 7.84
N SER A 59 -14.56 -15.13 8.18
CA SER A 59 -13.90 -15.14 9.50
C SER A 59 -14.14 -13.87 10.31
N GLY A 60 -14.64 -12.80 9.68
CA GLY A 60 -14.75 -11.46 10.25
C GLY A 60 -13.40 -10.78 10.49
N LEU A 61 -12.30 -11.33 9.96
CA LEU A 61 -10.96 -10.77 10.19
C LEU A 61 -10.74 -9.54 9.30
N ILE A 62 -10.39 -8.42 9.92
CA ILE A 62 -10.13 -7.15 9.24
C ILE A 62 -8.61 -6.93 9.10
N HIS A 63 -8.17 -6.62 7.88
CA HIS A 63 -6.81 -6.20 7.56
C HIS A 63 -6.81 -4.74 7.09
N PHE A 64 -5.77 -4.00 7.42
CA PHE A 64 -5.59 -2.62 6.98
C PHE A 64 -4.43 -2.53 5.99
N GLY A 65 -4.58 -1.71 4.95
CA GLY A 65 -3.54 -1.45 3.96
C GLY A 65 -3.53 0.01 3.52
N MET A 66 -2.42 0.44 2.93
CA MET A 66 -2.22 1.82 2.46
C MET A 66 -1.91 1.94 0.97
N THR A 67 -1.68 0.82 0.28
CA THR A 67 -1.35 0.83 -1.16
C THR A 67 -2.44 0.14 -1.98
N VAL A 68 -2.62 -1.16 -1.80
CA VAL A 68 -3.51 -1.97 -2.64
C VAL A 68 -3.72 -3.36 -2.04
N SER A 69 -4.87 -3.95 -2.32
CA SER A 69 -5.14 -5.38 -2.10
C SER A 69 -5.25 -6.08 -3.46
N TYR A 70 -4.55 -7.20 -3.63
CA TYR A 70 -4.48 -7.92 -4.90
C TYR A 70 -5.28 -9.22 -4.87
N PHE A 71 -6.03 -9.46 -5.93
CA PHE A 71 -6.65 -10.75 -6.25
C PHE A 71 -6.27 -11.20 -7.67
N GLY A 72 -6.11 -12.49 -7.87
CA GLY A 72 -5.79 -13.08 -9.17
C GLY A 72 -4.30 -13.10 -9.49
N PHE A 73 -3.96 -12.94 -10.78
CA PHE A 73 -2.62 -13.19 -11.31
C PHE A 73 -1.50 -12.46 -10.55
N VAL A 74 -1.69 -11.18 -10.23
CA VAL A 74 -0.67 -10.40 -9.52
C VAL A 74 -0.45 -10.93 -8.10
N SER A 75 -1.52 -11.34 -7.41
CA SER A 75 -1.45 -11.92 -6.07
C SER A 75 -0.62 -13.21 -6.08
N ASP A 76 -0.93 -14.11 -7.02
CA ASP A 76 -0.19 -15.35 -7.26
C ASP A 76 1.30 -15.12 -7.59
N VAL A 77 1.60 -14.09 -8.38
CA VAL A 77 2.98 -13.71 -8.71
C VAL A 77 3.72 -13.22 -7.48
N LEU A 78 3.09 -12.35 -6.68
CA LEU A 78 3.68 -11.83 -5.45
C LEU A 78 3.95 -12.97 -4.47
N GLU A 79 2.97 -13.85 -4.24
CA GLU A 79 3.10 -15.03 -3.39
C GLU A 79 4.27 -15.94 -3.84
N LEU A 80 4.31 -16.29 -5.14
CA LEU A 80 5.39 -17.12 -5.67
C LEU A 80 6.75 -16.41 -5.59
N SER A 81 6.79 -15.08 -5.76
CA SER A 81 8.03 -14.30 -5.74
C SER A 81 8.73 -14.31 -4.37
N GLU A 82 7.99 -14.54 -3.28
CA GLU A 82 8.57 -14.65 -1.94
C GLU A 82 9.52 -15.85 -1.81
N ASN A 83 9.22 -16.96 -2.49
CA ASN A 83 10.12 -18.13 -2.56
C ASN A 83 11.47 -17.81 -3.21
N TYR A 84 11.55 -16.73 -4.00
CA TYR A 84 12.72 -16.31 -4.75
C TYR A 84 13.44 -15.11 -4.12
N GLN A 85 12.94 -14.57 -3.00
CA GLN A 85 13.46 -13.35 -2.37
C GLN A 85 14.97 -13.40 -2.11
N LYS A 86 15.45 -14.49 -1.49
CA LYS A 86 16.87 -14.64 -1.10
C LYS A 86 17.82 -14.78 -2.29
N ARG A 87 17.34 -15.26 -3.44
CA ARG A 87 18.18 -15.66 -4.57
C ARG A 87 18.19 -14.65 -5.71
N PHE A 88 17.08 -13.95 -5.91
CA PHE A 88 16.88 -13.09 -7.08
C PHE A 88 16.67 -11.61 -6.74
N GLY A 89 16.54 -11.25 -5.45
CA GLY A 89 16.29 -9.85 -5.07
C GLY A 89 15.10 -9.29 -5.86
N PRO A 90 15.18 -8.07 -6.43
CA PRO A 90 14.11 -7.49 -7.25
C PRO A 90 13.73 -8.30 -8.49
N LEU A 91 14.63 -9.13 -9.04
CA LEU A 91 14.33 -9.97 -10.22
C LEU A 91 13.30 -11.06 -9.91
N ARG A 92 13.03 -11.32 -8.63
CA ARG A 92 12.03 -12.30 -8.17
C ARG A 92 10.65 -12.13 -8.81
N TYR A 93 10.22 -10.88 -9.00
CA TYR A 93 8.91 -10.57 -9.58
C TYR A 93 8.84 -10.97 -11.05
N PHE A 94 9.92 -10.73 -11.80
CA PHE A 94 10.00 -11.12 -13.20
C PHE A 94 10.00 -12.65 -13.37
N VAL A 95 10.80 -13.36 -12.57
CA VAL A 95 10.86 -14.83 -12.61
C VAL A 95 9.51 -15.44 -12.24
N ALA A 96 8.91 -15.02 -11.12
CA ALA A 96 7.60 -15.50 -10.71
C ALA A 96 6.50 -15.15 -11.72
N GLY A 97 6.54 -13.93 -12.26
CA GLY A 97 5.65 -13.46 -13.33
C GLY A 97 5.71 -14.34 -14.57
N PHE A 98 6.91 -14.62 -15.05
CA PHE A 98 7.12 -15.49 -16.21
C PHE A 98 6.61 -16.92 -15.96
N LEU A 99 6.90 -17.49 -14.79
CA LEU A 99 6.43 -18.84 -14.44
C LEU A 99 4.90 -18.91 -14.36
N LYS A 100 4.26 -17.97 -13.65
CA LYS A 100 2.79 -17.93 -13.55
C LYS A 100 2.14 -17.66 -14.91
N PHE A 101 2.75 -16.83 -15.74
CA PHE A 101 2.27 -16.54 -17.09
C PHE A 101 2.18 -17.82 -17.94
N LEU A 102 3.19 -18.70 -17.88
CA LEU A 102 3.17 -19.98 -18.59
C LEU A 102 2.10 -20.95 -18.09
N CYS A 103 1.68 -20.83 -16.83
CA CYS A 103 0.63 -21.67 -16.25
C CYS A 103 -0.80 -21.20 -16.59
N LEU A 104 -0.97 -20.01 -17.17
CA LEU A 104 -2.25 -19.41 -17.59
C LEU A 104 -3.41 -19.66 -16.61
N PRO A 105 -3.27 -19.25 -15.33
CA PRO A 105 -4.30 -19.47 -14.33
C PRO A 105 -5.58 -18.71 -14.68
N LYS A 106 -6.73 -19.31 -14.37
CA LYS A 106 -8.05 -18.72 -14.54
C LYS A 106 -8.62 -18.37 -13.17
N TYR A 107 -9.16 -17.17 -13.03
CA TYR A 107 -9.76 -16.68 -11.80
C TYR A 107 -11.21 -16.30 -12.08
N ASN A 108 -12.14 -16.87 -11.32
CA ASN A 108 -13.55 -16.50 -11.37
C ASN A 108 -13.84 -15.65 -10.14
N PHE A 109 -14.41 -14.47 -10.36
CA PHE A 109 -14.76 -13.54 -9.30
C PHE A 109 -15.90 -12.63 -9.76
N GLU A 110 -16.60 -12.07 -8.79
CA GLU A 110 -17.64 -11.07 -8.98
C GLU A 110 -17.23 -9.81 -8.21
N VAL A 111 -17.49 -8.63 -8.78
CA VAL A 111 -17.16 -7.34 -8.18
C VAL A 111 -18.41 -6.48 -8.12
N GLU A 112 -18.77 -6.12 -6.91
CA GLU A 112 -19.74 -5.06 -6.63
C GLU A 112 -18.98 -3.84 -6.10
N TYR A 113 -19.37 -2.64 -6.54
CA TYR A 113 -18.75 -1.41 -6.10
C TYR A 113 -19.78 -0.30 -5.94
N LEU A 114 -19.51 0.62 -5.02
CA LEU A 114 -20.30 1.82 -4.80
C LEU A 114 -19.55 3.02 -5.43
N PRO A 115 -20.04 3.59 -6.54
CA PRO A 115 -19.41 4.75 -7.16
C PRO A 115 -19.55 5.99 -6.27
N VAL A 116 -18.52 6.85 -6.29
CA VAL A 116 -18.60 8.16 -5.63
C VAL A 116 -19.57 9.06 -6.40
N ALA A 117 -20.50 9.70 -5.69
CA ALA A 117 -21.44 10.65 -6.29
C ALA A 117 -20.68 11.85 -6.86
N THR A 118 -20.80 12.08 -8.16
CA THR A 118 -20.16 13.20 -8.86
C THR A 118 -20.93 14.49 -8.54
N GLY A 119 -20.56 15.22 -7.49
CA GLY A 119 -21.21 16.50 -7.16
C GLY A 119 -21.07 17.04 -5.73
N ALA A 120 -20.31 16.42 -4.84
CA ALA A 120 -20.01 17.05 -3.56
C ALA A 120 -19.00 18.20 -3.76
N PRO A 121 -19.27 19.43 -3.27
CA PRO A 121 -18.30 20.52 -3.35
C PRO A 121 -17.05 20.13 -2.55
N GLU A 122 -15.87 20.31 -3.15
CA GLU A 122 -14.60 20.21 -2.45
C GLU A 122 -14.60 21.25 -1.33
N ASP A 123 -14.70 20.80 -0.08
CA ASP A 123 -14.49 21.66 1.10
C ASP A 123 -12.99 21.97 1.19
N GLY A 124 -12.55 22.88 0.31
CA GLY A 124 -11.25 23.51 0.32
C GLY A 124 -11.11 24.40 1.56
N LYS A 125 -10.74 23.81 2.70
CA LYS A 125 -10.12 24.58 3.78
C LYS A 125 -8.68 24.89 3.39
N THR A 126 -8.56 26.01 2.68
CA THR A 126 -7.36 26.85 2.64
C THR A 126 -6.85 27.05 4.06
N LEU A 127 -5.75 26.38 4.42
CA LEU A 127 -4.97 26.76 5.59
C LEU A 127 -4.21 28.03 5.20
N ALA A 128 -4.73 29.15 5.68
CA ALA A 128 -4.12 30.46 5.53
C ALA A 128 -2.75 30.52 6.20
N ASP A 129 -1.84 31.25 5.54
CA ASP A 129 -0.58 31.74 6.07
C ASP A 129 -0.75 32.35 7.46
N HIS A 130 0.16 31.99 8.38
CA HIS A 130 0.69 32.86 9.40
C HIS A 130 2.10 32.42 9.79
#